data_AF-A0A3D4F998-F1
#
_entry.id   AF-A0A3D4F998-F1
#
_cell.length_a   1.000
_cell.length_b   1.000
_cell.length_c   1.000
_cell.angle_alpha   90.00
_cell.angle_beta   90.00
_cell.angle_gamma   90.00
#
_symmetry.space_group_name_H-M   'P 1'
#
loop_
_entity.id
_entity.type
_entity.pdbx_description
1 polymer ?
#
loop_
_entity_poly.entity_id
_entity_poly.type
_entity_poly.pdbx_seq_one_letter_code
_entity_poly.pdbx_strand_id
1 'polypeptide(L)'
;MISAQPRLLDFTISEGKVNCLADFNEPFRWQNTRYDSVQTFPSFLPWLPEIPNTLRIGGSGTADYRLGDIMFAGTLHDLESNTMEIGLMGWLLPLQGIFNPERGLLKFDDLDFIPFFPTPRCLIEQSSDLTHWEPVSGLADLPKEYQWPEPTMVSWTLPGSASAFFRIR
;
A
#
# COMPACT_ATOMS: atom_id res chain seq x y z
N MET A 1 -13.93 -14.35 -5.29
CA MET A 1 -13.78 -12.90 -5.04
C MET A 1 -13.67 -12.21 -6.38
N ILE A 2 -14.59 -11.29 -6.71
CA ILE A 2 -14.44 -10.45 -7.89
C ILE A 2 -13.34 -9.46 -7.52
N SER A 3 -12.18 -9.54 -8.18
CA SER A 3 -11.15 -8.50 -8.06
C SER A 3 -11.82 -7.18 -8.45
N ALA A 4 -11.93 -6.25 -7.53
CA ALA A 4 -12.43 -4.94 -7.87
C ALA A 4 -11.41 -4.31 -8.84
N GLN A 5 -11.90 -3.71 -9.93
CA GLN A 5 -11.01 -3.19 -10.97
C GLN A 5 -10.42 -1.86 -10.52
N PRO A 6 -9.15 -1.58 -10.87
CA PRO A 6 -8.54 -0.29 -10.61
C PRO A 6 -9.29 0.81 -11.37
N ARG A 7 -9.23 2.04 -10.86
CA ARG A 7 -9.93 3.20 -11.40
C ARG A 7 -9.05 4.43 -11.39
N LEU A 8 -9.22 5.25 -12.41
CA LEU A 8 -8.70 6.62 -12.43
C LEU A 8 -9.77 7.53 -11.81
N LEU A 9 -9.40 8.30 -10.78
CA LEU A 9 -10.35 9.12 -10.01
C LEU A 9 -10.38 10.56 -10.49
N ASP A 10 -9.22 11.20 -10.52
CA ASP A 10 -9.06 12.61 -10.88
C ASP A 10 -7.76 12.78 -11.66
N PHE A 11 -7.70 13.76 -12.55
CA PHE A 11 -6.52 14.05 -13.33
C PHE A 11 -6.26 15.53 -13.50
N THR A 12 -4.98 15.87 -13.59
CA THR A 12 -4.49 17.20 -13.93
C THR A 12 -3.53 17.09 -15.10
N ILE A 13 -3.54 18.11 -15.95
CA ILE A 13 -2.61 18.21 -17.07
C ILE A 13 -1.75 19.45 -16.85
N SER A 14 -0.44 19.25 -16.76
CA SER A 14 0.52 20.32 -16.55
C SER A 14 1.79 20.02 -17.35
N GLU A 15 2.30 21.01 -18.07
CA GLU A 15 3.61 20.91 -18.77
C GLU A 15 3.75 19.69 -19.69
N GLY A 16 2.65 19.30 -20.37
CA GLY A 16 2.67 18.13 -21.27
C GLY A 16 2.73 16.78 -20.54
N LYS A 17 2.40 16.75 -19.25
CA LYS A 17 2.22 15.52 -18.46
C LYS A 17 0.80 15.43 -17.95
N VAL A 18 0.30 14.20 -17.86
CA VAL A 18 -0.92 13.87 -17.13
C VAL A 18 -0.52 13.32 -15.78
N ASN A 19 -1.07 13.88 -14.70
CA ASN A 19 -0.99 13.32 -13.35
C ASN A 19 -2.39 12.90 -12.95
N CYS A 20 -2.55 11.64 -12.55
CA CYS A 20 -3.84 11.07 -12.24
C CYS A 20 -3.79 10.30 -10.92
N LEU A 21 -4.84 10.41 -10.11
CA LEU A 21 -5.01 9.58 -8.93
C LEU A 21 -5.61 8.23 -9.35
N ALA A 22 -4.85 7.16 -9.15
CA ALA A 22 -5.29 5.79 -9.36
C ALA A 22 -5.70 5.17 -8.03
N ASP A 23 -6.95 4.72 -7.95
CA ASP A 23 -7.43 3.84 -6.90
C ASP A 23 -7.34 2.40 -7.40
N PHE A 24 -6.49 1.59 -6.76
CA PHE A 24 -6.33 0.19 -7.12
C PHE A 24 -7.50 -0.68 -6.64
N ASN A 25 -8.34 -0.15 -5.75
CA ASN A 25 -9.56 -0.78 -5.26
C ASN A 25 -9.32 -2.18 -4.66
N GLU A 26 -8.14 -2.38 -4.07
CA GLU A 26 -7.80 -3.68 -3.48
C GLU A 26 -8.60 -3.89 -2.19
N PRO A 27 -9.21 -5.06 -1.97
CA PRO A 27 -9.79 -5.37 -0.67
C PRO A 27 -8.68 -5.47 0.37
N PHE A 28 -9.02 -5.17 1.62
CA PHE A 28 -8.11 -5.34 2.73
C PHE A 28 -7.56 -6.78 2.80
N ARG A 29 -6.27 -6.92 3.11
CA ARG A 29 -5.59 -8.20 3.31
C ARG A 29 -4.49 -8.07 4.36
N TRP A 30 -4.29 -9.16 5.09
CA TRP A 30 -3.21 -9.27 6.06
C TRP A 30 -1.87 -9.55 5.40
N GLN A 31 -1.85 -10.51 4.46
CA GLN A 31 -0.61 -11.00 3.83
C GLN A 31 -0.08 -10.04 2.79
N ASN A 32 1.26 -10.04 2.68
CA ASN A 32 2.01 -9.13 1.82
C ASN A 32 1.66 -7.68 2.14
N THR A 33 1.67 -7.34 3.43
CA THR A 33 1.36 -5.99 3.90
C THR A 33 2.45 -5.55 4.87
N ARG A 34 2.94 -4.33 4.69
CA ARG A 34 3.75 -3.61 5.68
C ARG A 34 2.81 -2.71 6.47
N TYR A 35 3.05 -2.56 7.76
CA TYR A 35 2.32 -1.69 8.65
C TYR A 35 3.34 -0.81 9.36
N ASP A 36 3.17 0.51 9.32
CA ASP A 36 4.02 1.44 10.10
C ASP A 36 3.17 2.10 11.18
N SER A 37 3.71 2.20 12.40
CA SER A 37 3.01 2.88 13.48
C SER A 37 2.84 4.36 13.16
N VAL A 38 1.69 4.91 13.51
CA VAL A 38 1.42 6.36 13.39
C VAL A 38 2.39 7.15 14.26
N GLN A 39 2.75 6.59 15.42
CA GLN A 39 3.71 7.17 16.35
C GLN A 39 5.14 6.83 15.91
N THR A 40 6.05 7.78 16.11
CA THR A 40 7.49 7.62 15.89
C THR A 40 8.23 7.55 17.23
N PHE A 41 9.38 6.89 17.22
CA PHE A 41 10.20 6.67 18.40
C PHE A 41 11.64 7.12 18.15
N PRO A 42 12.37 7.55 19.19
CA PRO A 42 13.78 7.93 19.05
C PRO A 42 14.62 6.80 18.46
N SER A 43 15.44 7.14 17.46
CA SER A 43 16.48 6.24 16.96
C SER A 43 17.55 5.98 18.03
N PHE A 44 18.29 4.87 17.94
CA PHE A 44 19.41 4.58 18.83
C PHE A 44 20.46 5.69 18.84
N LEU A 45 20.67 6.35 17.69
CA LEU A 45 21.55 7.52 17.58
C LEU A 45 20.72 8.81 17.65
N PRO A 46 20.98 9.73 18.60
CA PRO A 46 20.16 10.92 18.83
C PRO A 46 20.07 11.92 17.66
N TRP A 47 20.97 11.85 16.68
CA TRP A 47 20.98 12.73 15.51
C TRP A 47 20.29 12.12 14.28
N LEU A 48 19.84 10.86 14.37
CA LEU A 48 19.03 10.26 13.32
C LEU A 48 17.55 10.65 13.52
N PRO A 49 16.76 10.71 12.43
CA PRO A 49 15.32 10.92 12.53
C PRO A 49 14.65 9.89 13.43
N GLU A 50 13.55 10.26 14.06
CA GLU A 50 12.67 9.29 14.70
C GLU A 50 12.10 8.31 13.66
N ILE A 51 11.90 7.07 14.07
CA ILE A 51 11.43 5.99 13.20
C ILE A 51 10.15 5.38 13.75
N PRO A 52 9.19 4.97 12.90
CA PRO A 52 8.06 4.20 13.35
C PRO A 52 8.49 2.78 13.72
N ASN A 53 7.68 2.10 14.53
CA ASN A 53 7.70 0.66 14.61
C ASN A 53 7.07 0.10 13.32
N THR A 54 7.61 -1.00 12.82
CA THR A 54 7.13 -1.60 11.57
C THR A 54 6.76 -3.05 11.82
N LEU A 55 5.58 -3.45 11.37
CA LEU A 55 5.16 -4.84 11.29
C LEU A 55 5.07 -5.23 9.81
N ARG A 56 5.67 -6.35 9.42
CA ARG A 56 5.58 -6.86 8.05
C ARG A 56 5.04 -8.27 8.05
N ILE A 57 4.00 -8.51 7.26
CA ILE A 57 3.41 -9.84 7.09
C ILE A 57 3.72 -10.33 5.67
N GLY A 58 4.45 -11.44 5.57
CA GLY A 58 4.78 -12.10 4.32
C GLY A 58 3.65 -12.94 3.75
N GLY A 59 3.77 -13.33 2.48
CA GLY A 59 2.76 -14.12 1.76
C GLY A 59 2.45 -15.48 2.38
N SER A 60 3.41 -16.08 3.08
CA SER A 60 3.25 -17.36 3.80
C SER A 60 2.77 -17.20 5.25
N GLY A 61 2.44 -15.97 5.69
CA GLY A 61 2.08 -15.69 7.08
C GLY A 61 3.28 -15.51 8.01
N THR A 62 4.50 -15.38 7.50
CA THR A 62 5.65 -14.94 8.31
C THR A 62 5.41 -13.50 8.78
N ALA A 63 5.80 -13.18 10.01
CA ALA A 63 5.70 -11.84 10.56
C ALA A 63 7.08 -11.35 10.99
N ASP A 64 7.42 -10.11 10.66
CA ASP A 64 8.60 -9.41 11.17
C ASP A 64 8.13 -8.17 11.91
N TYR A 65 8.33 -8.12 13.24
CA TYR A 65 8.00 -6.96 14.06
C TYR A 65 9.27 -6.22 14.46
N ARG A 66 9.38 -4.96 14.06
CA ARG A 66 10.51 -4.09 14.32
C ARG A 66 10.13 -3.00 15.33
N LEU A 67 10.84 -3.00 16.45
CA LEU A 67 10.78 -2.00 17.50
C LEU A 67 12.08 -1.19 17.49
N GLY A 68 12.09 -0.01 16.86
CA GLY A 68 13.31 0.77 16.68
C GLY A 68 14.39 -0.03 15.94
N ASP A 69 15.45 -0.44 16.64
CA ASP A 69 16.56 -1.24 16.08
C ASP A 69 16.50 -2.74 16.46
N ILE A 70 15.44 -3.19 17.11
CA ILE A 70 15.21 -4.59 17.48
C ILE A 70 14.20 -5.20 16.50
N MET A 71 14.47 -6.43 16.05
CA MET A 71 13.58 -7.17 15.15
C MET A 71 13.20 -8.52 15.76
N PHE A 72 11.92 -8.83 15.73
CA PHE A 72 11.33 -10.08 16.18
C PHE A 72 10.73 -10.80 14.99
N ALA A 73 11.20 -12.02 14.73
CA ALA A 73 10.55 -12.92 13.80
C ALA A 73 9.31 -13.54 14.48
N GLY A 74 8.28 -13.82 13.70
CA GLY A 74 7.04 -14.39 14.19
C GLY A 74 6.20 -15.03 13.09
N THR A 75 5.05 -15.52 13.48
CA THR A 75 4.08 -16.16 12.58
C THR A 75 2.69 -15.63 12.86
N LEU A 76 1.97 -15.36 11.78
CA LEU A 76 0.55 -15.02 11.80
C LEU A 76 -0.27 -16.29 12.06
N HIS A 77 -1.12 -16.21 13.08
CA HIS A 77 -2.08 -17.23 13.47
C HIS A 77 -3.50 -16.63 13.39
N ASP A 78 -4.49 -17.50 13.22
CA ASP A 78 -5.92 -17.20 13.30
C ASP A 78 -6.38 -15.94 12.56
N LEU A 79 -6.81 -16.14 11.31
CA LEU A 79 -7.30 -15.07 10.45
C LEU A 79 -8.82 -14.99 10.52
N GLU A 80 -9.30 -14.21 11.47
CA GLU A 80 -10.64 -13.66 11.38
C GLU A 80 -10.63 -12.40 10.50
N SER A 81 -11.78 -12.00 9.97
CA SER A 81 -11.84 -10.95 8.94
C SER A 81 -11.20 -9.61 9.34
N ASN A 82 -11.23 -9.24 10.62
CA ASN A 82 -10.67 -7.98 11.15
C ASN A 82 -9.74 -8.18 12.35
N THR A 83 -9.41 -9.43 12.68
CA THR A 83 -8.65 -9.78 13.87
C THR A 83 -7.57 -10.78 13.47
N MET A 84 -6.37 -10.58 14.01
CA MET A 84 -5.24 -11.47 13.79
C MET A 84 -4.47 -11.70 15.09
N GLU A 85 -3.74 -12.81 15.16
CA GLU A 85 -2.78 -13.05 16.22
C GLU A 85 -1.38 -13.27 15.64
N ILE A 86 -0.36 -12.72 16.29
CA ILE A 86 1.03 -12.89 15.89
C ILE A 86 1.81 -13.50 17.05
N GLY A 87 2.31 -14.71 16.84
CA GLY A 87 3.27 -15.34 17.73
C GLY A 87 4.67 -14.84 17.42
N LEU A 88 5.27 -14.03 18.32
CA LEU A 88 6.64 -13.52 18.17
C LEU A 88 7.63 -14.41 18.92
N MET A 89 8.77 -14.69 18.30
CA MET A 89 9.85 -15.45 18.93
C MET A 89 10.38 -14.70 20.16
N GLY A 90 10.44 -15.41 21.29
CA GLY A 90 10.88 -14.84 22.58
C GLY A 90 9.78 -14.18 23.41
N TRP A 91 8.57 -14.03 22.86
CA TRP A 91 7.41 -13.56 23.61
C TRP A 91 6.63 -14.75 24.20
N LEU A 92 6.09 -14.58 25.41
CA LEU A 92 5.39 -15.66 26.12
C LEU A 92 3.99 -15.92 25.55
N LEU A 93 3.31 -14.87 25.10
CA LEU A 93 1.95 -14.92 24.57
C LEU A 93 1.90 -14.25 23.20
N PRO A 94 1.04 -14.72 22.28
CA PRO A 94 0.76 -14.04 21.02
C PRO A 94 0.24 -12.61 21.25
N LEU A 95 0.52 -11.74 20.29
CA LEU A 95 -0.03 -10.38 20.26
C LEU A 95 -1.22 -10.31 19.33
N GLN A 96 -2.30 -9.67 19.80
CA GLN A 96 -3.50 -9.47 19.01
C GLN A 96 -3.41 -8.19 18.19
N GLY A 97 -3.82 -8.28 16.92
CA GLY A 97 -4.07 -7.17 16.03
C GLY A 97 -5.56 -7.03 15.73
N ILE A 98 -6.10 -5.81 15.78
CA ILE A 98 -7.49 -5.50 15.45
C ILE A 98 -7.52 -4.41 14.38
N PHE A 99 -8.01 -4.75 13.19
CA PHE A 99 -8.15 -3.81 12.08
C PHE A 99 -9.49 -3.09 12.15
N ASN A 100 -9.45 -1.76 12.05
CA ASN A 100 -10.62 -0.90 11.96
C ASN A 100 -10.83 -0.46 10.50
N PRO A 101 -11.84 -1.03 9.79
CA PRO A 101 -12.09 -0.70 8.39
C PRO A 101 -12.60 0.72 8.16
N GLU A 102 -13.20 1.38 9.15
CA GLU A 102 -13.68 2.76 9.03
C GLU A 102 -12.52 3.76 9.07
N ARG A 103 -11.47 3.46 9.86
CA ARG A 103 -10.28 4.30 9.98
C ARG A 103 -9.16 3.90 9.02
N GLY A 104 -9.19 2.68 8.49
CA GLY A 104 -8.09 2.11 7.71
C GLY A 104 -6.84 1.83 8.55
N LEU A 105 -6.99 1.62 9.87
CA LEU A 105 -5.88 1.46 10.80
C LEU A 105 -5.93 0.11 11.52
N LEU A 106 -4.75 -0.46 11.73
CA LEU A 106 -4.54 -1.63 12.57
C LEU A 106 -4.14 -1.19 13.98
N LYS A 107 -4.86 -1.64 15.01
CA LYS A 107 -4.38 -1.57 16.39
C LYS A 107 -3.57 -2.82 16.72
N PHE A 108 -2.30 -2.67 17.11
CA PHE A 108 -1.38 -3.76 17.46
C PHE A 108 -0.40 -3.27 18.53
N ASP A 109 -0.14 -4.06 19.57
CA ASP A 109 0.82 -3.69 20.64
C ASP A 109 0.56 -2.26 21.21
N ASP A 110 -0.71 -1.96 21.47
CA ASP A 110 -1.22 -0.67 21.94
C ASP A 110 -1.00 0.57 21.02
N LEU A 111 -0.55 0.35 19.78
CA LEU A 111 -0.33 1.40 18.79
C LEU A 111 -1.29 1.29 17.60
N ASP A 112 -1.59 2.42 16.96
CA ASP A 112 -2.26 2.47 15.65
C ASP A 112 -1.21 2.38 14.54
N PHE A 113 -1.48 1.56 13.52
CA PHE A 113 -0.61 1.32 12.36
C PHE A 113 -1.34 1.56 11.04
N ILE A 114 -0.61 2.13 10.07
CA ILE A 114 -1.06 2.41 8.70
C ILE A 114 -0.62 1.25 7.79
N PRO A 115 -1.53 0.63 7.01
CA PRO A 115 -1.18 -0.42 6.07
C PRO A 115 -0.59 0.14 4.77
N PHE A 116 0.45 -0.52 4.29
CA PHE A 116 1.11 -0.30 3.02
C PHE A 116 1.09 -1.58 2.21
N PHE A 117 0.39 -1.54 1.08
CA PHE A 117 0.25 -2.66 0.16
C PHE A 117 1.30 -2.55 -0.94
N PRO A 118 1.87 -3.67 -1.43
CA PRO A 118 2.62 -3.70 -2.67
C PRO A 118 1.78 -3.10 -3.79
N THR A 119 2.37 -2.16 -4.53
CA THR A 119 1.68 -1.55 -5.65
C THR A 119 1.42 -2.62 -6.72
N PRO A 120 0.16 -2.84 -7.12
CA PRO A 120 -0.14 -3.83 -8.14
C PRO A 120 0.49 -3.40 -9.46
N ARG A 121 0.79 -4.40 -10.30
CA ARG A 121 1.16 -4.10 -11.68
C ARG A 121 -0.06 -3.53 -12.37
N CYS A 122 0.05 -2.31 -12.87
CA CYS A 122 -1.00 -1.70 -13.68
C CYS A 122 -0.45 -1.24 -15.03
N LEU A 123 -1.34 -1.22 -16.02
CA LEU A 123 -1.09 -0.66 -17.34
C LEU A 123 -2.04 0.52 -17.55
N ILE A 124 -1.49 1.66 -17.94
CA ILE A 124 -2.29 2.80 -18.40
C ILE A 124 -2.33 2.74 -19.93
N GLU A 125 -3.54 2.79 -20.47
CA GLU A 125 -3.80 2.78 -21.91
C GLU A 125 -4.53 4.05 -22.33
N GLN A 126 -4.32 4.46 -23.58
CA GLN A 126 -4.95 5.59 -24.21
C GLN A 126 -5.76 5.18 -25.44
N SER A 127 -6.75 6.00 -25.78
CA SER A 127 -7.54 5.84 -27.00
C SER A 127 -8.05 7.18 -27.53
N SER A 128 -8.18 7.29 -28.86
CA SER A 128 -8.88 8.39 -29.52
C SER A 128 -10.34 8.07 -29.85
N ASP A 129 -10.74 6.80 -29.83
CA ASP A 129 -12.05 6.33 -30.33
C ASP A 129 -12.80 5.40 -29.37
N LEU A 130 -12.25 5.13 -28.18
CA LEU A 130 -12.75 4.18 -27.16
C LEU A 130 -12.76 2.70 -27.57
N THR A 131 -12.29 2.38 -28.77
CA THR A 131 -12.28 1.01 -29.33
C THR A 131 -10.87 0.43 -29.45
N HIS A 132 -9.91 1.20 -29.95
CA HIS A 132 -8.51 0.82 -30.04
C HIS A 132 -7.74 1.43 -28.88
N TRP A 133 -7.02 0.59 -28.15
CA TRP A 133 -6.31 0.98 -26.94
C TRP A 133 -4.84 0.59 -27.08
N GLU A 134 -3.96 1.50 -26.70
CA GLU A 134 -2.51 1.29 -26.70
C GLU A 134 -1.91 1.79 -25.38
N PRO A 135 -0.78 1.21 -24.91
CA PRO A 135 -0.07 1.70 -23.74
C PRO A 135 0.34 3.18 -23.87
N VAL A 136 0.22 3.94 -22.79
CA VAL A 136 0.79 5.30 -22.73
C VAL A 136 2.31 5.25 -22.75
N SER A 137 2.92 6.29 -23.32
CA SER A 137 4.38 6.47 -23.29
C SER A 137 4.82 7.28 -22.06
N GLY A 138 6.01 6.98 -21.53
CA GLY A 138 6.61 7.75 -20.45
C GLY A 138 5.88 7.64 -19.11
N LEU A 139 5.23 6.50 -18.84
CA LEU A 139 4.70 6.20 -17.51
C LEU A 139 5.84 6.25 -16.49
N ALA A 140 5.66 7.06 -15.45
CA ALA A 140 6.61 7.17 -14.35
C ALA A 140 6.64 5.88 -13.52
N ASP A 141 7.80 5.60 -12.94
CA ASP A 141 7.95 4.48 -12.02
C ASP A 141 7.02 4.65 -10.82
N LEU A 142 6.24 3.61 -10.55
CA LEU A 142 5.35 3.57 -9.40
C LEU A 142 6.13 3.25 -8.13
N PRO A 143 5.68 3.73 -6.96
CA PRO A 143 6.27 3.32 -5.70
C PRO A 143 6.13 1.80 -5.55
N LYS A 144 7.06 1.17 -4.83
CA LYS A 144 6.98 -0.28 -4.57
C LYS A 144 5.77 -0.67 -3.73
N GLU A 145 5.37 0.23 -2.83
CA GLU A 145 4.23 0.08 -1.93
C GLU A 145 3.47 1.41 -1.89
N TYR A 146 2.15 1.35 -1.67
CA TYR A 146 1.29 2.50 -1.47
C TYR A 146 0.53 2.37 -0.15
N GLN A 147 0.17 3.51 0.44
CA GLN A 147 -0.67 3.55 1.64
C GLN A 147 -2.09 3.11 1.25
N TRP A 148 -2.59 2.03 1.83
CA TRP A 148 -3.96 1.59 1.59
C TRP A 148 -4.92 2.27 2.59
N PRO A 149 -6.15 2.64 2.20
CA PRO A 149 -6.77 2.53 0.86
C PRO A 149 -6.57 3.80 0.01
N GLU A 150 -5.52 4.59 0.27
CA GLU A 150 -5.34 5.88 -0.39
C GLU A 150 -5.01 5.73 -1.89
N PRO A 151 -5.56 6.58 -2.76
CA PRO A 151 -5.20 6.62 -4.16
C PRO A 151 -3.71 6.95 -4.36
N THR A 152 -3.10 6.35 -5.38
CA THR A 152 -1.70 6.58 -5.74
C THR A 152 -1.61 7.49 -6.95
N MET A 153 -0.73 8.49 -6.90
CA MET A 153 -0.45 9.32 -8.07
C MET A 153 0.28 8.51 -9.13
N VAL A 154 -0.29 8.46 -10.33
CA VAL A 154 0.31 7.89 -11.53
C VAL A 154 0.49 9.00 -12.56
N SER A 155 1.60 8.98 -13.30
CA SER A 155 1.93 10.09 -14.21
C SER A 155 2.53 9.60 -15.51
N TRP A 156 2.16 10.20 -16.63
CA TRP A 156 2.68 9.87 -17.95
C TRP A 156 2.77 11.10 -18.85
N THR A 157 3.51 10.97 -19.94
CA THR A 157 3.63 12.03 -20.94
C THR A 157 2.32 12.14 -21.72
N LEU A 158 1.81 13.36 -21.84
CA LEU A 158 0.64 13.61 -22.69
C LEU A 158 1.05 13.44 -24.17
N PRO A 159 0.33 12.62 -24.95
CA PRO A 159 0.58 12.52 -26.38
C PRO A 159 0.33 13.86 -27.06
N GLY A 160 1.22 14.27 -27.97
CA GLY A 160 1.04 15.51 -28.74
C GLY A 160 -0.13 15.49 -29.74
N SER A 161 -0.80 14.35 -29.91
CA SER A 161 -1.92 14.15 -30.85
C SER A 161 -3.16 13.61 -30.14
N ALA A 162 -4.31 14.26 -30.33
CA ALA A 162 -5.73 13.83 -30.29
C ALA A 162 -6.23 12.73 -29.32
N SER A 163 -5.44 12.19 -28.39
CA SER A 163 -5.88 11.23 -27.40
C SER A 163 -6.81 11.92 -26.40
N ALA A 164 -8.06 11.46 -26.33
CA ALA A 164 -9.09 12.05 -25.47
C ALA A 164 -9.44 11.18 -24.25
N PHE A 165 -9.07 9.89 -24.28
CA PHE A 165 -9.52 8.92 -23.29
C PHE A 165 -8.36 8.09 -22.75
N PHE A 166 -8.41 7.82 -21.44
CA PHE A 166 -7.43 7.02 -20.71
C PHE A 166 -8.14 5.96 -19.85
N ARG A 167 -7.50 4.81 -19.64
CA ARG A 167 -7.96 3.79 -18.68
C ARG A 167 -6.79 3.10 -17.99
N ILE A 168 -7.07 2.51 -16.83
CA ILE A 168 -6.15 1.67 -16.07
C ILE A 168 -6.61 0.21 -16.13
N ARG A 169 -5.65 -0.72 -16.21
CA ARG A 169 -5.87 -2.16 -16.20
C ARG A 169 -4.90 -2.87 -15.27
#